data_AF-A0A437MWZ4-F1
#
_entry.id   AF-A0A437MWZ4-F1
#
_cell.length_a   1.000
_cell.length_b   1.000
_cell.length_c   1.000
_cell.angle_alpha   90.00
_cell.angle_beta   90.00
_cell.angle_gamma   90.00
#
_symmetry.space_group_name_H-M   'P 1'
#
loop_
_entity.id
_entity.type
_entity.pdbx_description
1 polymer ?
#
loop_
_entity_poly.entity_id
_entity_poly.type
_entity_poly.pdbx_seq_one_letter_code
_entity_poly.pdbx_strand_id
1 'polypeptide(L)'
;MATIAFPAERRLTLPDKWVDTHTFDNALCRCGDVLGPGVTSVIVEIPASCKLMIDVIVRLLSLCNQLSACTKRVRLHFGDEGTAIGYLNRMGFFDQLATAVEVHPGRPVFSGATIHRGSNKGLVEIERFNRSVPADRTLAPRLAETVKRGCSGRADRDAIESASFSIFSELIGNVYEHSGSAIDAYAAL
;
A
#
# COMPACT_ATOMS: atom_id res chain seq x y z
N MET A 1 6.95 18.75 -38.03
CA MET A 1 6.54 17.65 -37.12
C MET A 1 5.97 18.28 -35.88
N ALA A 2 4.67 18.13 -35.63
CA ALA A 2 4.02 18.67 -34.45
C ALA A 2 4.37 17.78 -33.25
N THR A 3 5.20 18.29 -32.33
CA THR A 3 5.43 17.66 -31.04
C THR A 3 4.14 17.80 -30.24
N ILE A 4 3.34 16.73 -30.21
CA ILE A 4 2.18 16.64 -29.32
C ILE A 4 2.75 16.67 -27.90
N ALA A 5 2.58 17.81 -27.21
CA ALA A 5 2.88 17.93 -25.79
C ALA A 5 1.89 17.02 -25.05
N PHE A 6 2.29 15.76 -24.81
CA PHE A 6 1.61 14.96 -23.82
C PHE A 6 1.71 15.72 -22.50
N PRO A 7 0.61 15.96 -21.79
CA PRO A 7 0.70 16.61 -20.49
C PRO A 7 1.60 15.71 -19.63
N ALA A 8 2.72 16.28 -19.23
CA ALA A 8 3.74 15.59 -18.45
C ALA A 8 3.19 15.22 -17.05
N GLU A 9 2.07 15.83 -16.65
CA GLU A 9 1.32 15.52 -15.44
C GLU A 9 0.11 14.62 -15.72
N ARG A 10 -0.02 13.56 -14.94
CA ARG A 10 -1.21 12.70 -14.88
C ARG A 10 -1.94 12.86 -13.55
N ARG A 11 -3.25 12.68 -13.56
CA ARG A 11 -4.10 12.82 -12.37
C ARG A 11 -4.93 11.55 -12.17
N LEU A 12 -4.66 10.84 -11.08
CA LEU A 12 -5.43 9.70 -10.62
C LEU A 12 -6.44 10.17 -9.57
N THR A 13 -7.68 10.37 -9.98
CA THR A 13 -8.76 10.77 -9.07
C THR A 13 -9.51 9.55 -8.56
N LEU A 14 -9.47 9.32 -7.24
CA LEU A 14 -10.26 8.29 -6.59
C LEU A 14 -11.69 8.80 -6.30
N PRO A 15 -12.71 7.93 -6.30
CA PRO A 15 -14.07 8.35 -6.03
C PRO A 15 -14.31 8.55 -4.51
N ASP A 16 -15.24 9.44 -4.16
CA ASP A 16 -15.60 9.75 -2.77
C ASP A 16 -16.49 8.66 -2.16
N LYS A 17 -15.94 7.45 -2.00
CA LYS A 17 -16.62 6.26 -1.46
C LYS A 17 -15.59 5.23 -0.97
N TRP A 18 -16.07 4.04 -0.60
CA TRP A 18 -15.19 2.89 -0.44
C TRP A 18 -14.53 2.53 -1.78
N VAL A 19 -13.22 2.37 -1.77
CA VAL A 19 -12.41 2.01 -2.93
C VAL A 19 -11.81 0.63 -2.67
N ASP A 20 -12.27 -0.34 -3.45
CA ASP A 20 -11.70 -1.68 -3.57
C ASP A 20 -10.69 -1.73 -4.74
N THR A 21 -10.00 -2.87 -4.87
CA THR A 21 -9.04 -3.10 -5.96
C THR A 21 -9.65 -2.83 -7.34
N HIS A 22 -10.87 -3.29 -7.60
CA HIS A 22 -11.51 -3.09 -8.90
C HIS A 22 -11.76 -1.61 -9.20
N THR A 23 -12.22 -0.83 -8.22
CA THR A 23 -12.44 0.61 -8.37
C THR A 23 -11.13 1.36 -8.57
N PHE A 24 -10.07 0.99 -7.83
CA PHE A 24 -8.74 1.56 -7.98
C PHE A 24 -8.14 1.27 -9.35
N ASP A 25 -8.13 0.00 -9.78
CA ASP A 25 -7.56 -0.40 -11.07
C ASP A 25 -8.31 0.28 -12.23
N ASN A 26 -9.63 0.42 -12.16
CA ASN A 26 -10.40 1.18 -13.15
C ASN A 26 -10.04 2.68 -13.16
N ALA A 27 -9.78 3.29 -12.01
CA ALA A 27 -9.32 4.67 -11.94
C ALA A 27 -7.92 4.82 -12.57
N LEU A 28 -7.02 3.87 -12.30
CA LEU A 28 -5.69 3.82 -12.89
C LEU A 28 -5.74 3.62 -14.42
N CYS A 29 -6.57 2.70 -14.91
CA CYS A 29 -6.78 2.50 -16.35
C CYS A 29 -7.28 3.77 -17.05
N ARG A 30 -8.20 4.51 -16.41
CA ARG A 30 -8.68 5.80 -16.95
C ARG A 30 -7.62 6.90 -16.93
N CYS A 31 -6.73 6.89 -15.93
CA CYS A 31 -5.58 7.79 -15.86
C CYS A 31 -4.57 7.53 -16.99
N GLY A 32 -4.50 6.28 -17.45
CA GLY A 32 -3.60 5.82 -18.51
C GLY A 32 -2.25 5.32 -17.96
N ASP A 33 -1.28 5.15 -18.85
CA ASP A 33 0.06 4.70 -18.46
C ASP A 33 0.82 5.81 -17.71
N VAL A 34 0.79 5.72 -16.37
CA VAL A 34 1.47 6.64 -15.45
C VAL A 34 2.97 6.35 -15.33
N LEU A 35 3.43 5.16 -15.72
CA LEU A 35 4.85 4.80 -15.72
C LEU A 35 5.53 5.16 -17.04
N GLY A 36 4.75 5.38 -18.09
CA GLY A 36 5.21 5.70 -19.44
C GLY A 36 6.24 6.84 -19.50
N PRO A 37 7.13 6.82 -20.50
CA PRO A 37 8.27 7.75 -20.59
C PRO A 37 7.85 9.21 -20.79
N GLY A 38 6.63 9.46 -21.29
CA GLY A 38 6.08 10.81 -21.47
C GLY A 38 5.51 11.46 -20.20
N VAL A 39 5.41 10.72 -19.09
CA VAL A 39 4.87 11.22 -17.82
C VAL A 39 6.02 11.59 -16.88
N THR A 40 6.05 12.82 -16.40
CA THR A 40 7.04 13.33 -15.44
C THR A 40 6.45 13.58 -14.05
N SER A 41 5.13 13.74 -13.93
CA SER A 41 4.45 13.93 -12.65
C SER A 41 3.12 13.20 -12.58
N VAL A 42 2.80 12.72 -11.37
CA VAL A 42 1.51 12.09 -11.06
C VAL A 42 0.95 12.71 -9.79
N ILE A 43 -0.31 13.15 -9.86
CA ILE A 43 -1.09 13.56 -8.70
C ILE A 43 -2.13 12.49 -8.43
N VAL A 44 -2.17 11.97 -7.20
CA VAL A 44 -3.24 11.11 -6.73
C VAL A 44 -4.15 11.93 -5.84
N GLU A 45 -5.41 12.05 -6.22
CA GLU A 45 -6.44 12.76 -5.46
C GLU A 45 -7.29 11.77 -4.69
N ILE A 46 -7.32 11.95 -3.38
CA ILE A 46 -8.01 11.09 -2.42
C ILE A 46 -9.05 11.99 -1.72
N PRO A 47 -10.33 11.92 -2.12
CA PRO A 47 -11.39 12.73 -1.51
C PRO A 47 -11.52 12.51 0.00
N ALA A 48 -12.08 13.48 0.72
CA ALA A 48 -12.18 13.47 2.18
C ALA A 48 -12.93 12.25 2.75
N SER A 49 -14.01 11.82 2.08
CA SER A 49 -14.83 10.67 2.49
C SER A 49 -14.38 9.34 1.86
N CYS A 50 -13.27 9.36 1.10
CA CYS A 50 -12.71 8.18 0.46
C CYS A 50 -12.19 7.19 1.51
N LYS A 51 -12.62 5.94 1.43
CA LYS A 51 -12.22 4.85 2.34
C LYS A 51 -11.50 3.78 1.53
N LEU A 52 -10.18 3.69 1.72
CA LEU A 52 -9.34 2.76 0.98
C LEU A 52 -9.35 1.39 1.67
N MET A 53 -9.63 0.33 0.92
CA MET A 53 -9.42 -1.04 1.40
C MET A 53 -7.91 -1.35 1.47
N ILE A 54 -7.52 -2.29 2.32
CA ILE A 54 -6.10 -2.60 2.62
C ILE A 54 -5.31 -2.96 1.36
N ASP A 55 -5.91 -3.74 0.46
CA ASP A 55 -5.34 -4.10 -0.83
C ASP A 55 -5.08 -2.88 -1.71
N VAL A 56 -5.98 -1.89 -1.73
CA VAL A 56 -5.79 -0.60 -2.40
C VAL A 56 -4.67 0.21 -1.75
N ILE A 57 -4.58 0.22 -0.43
CA ILE A 57 -3.53 0.95 0.31
C ILE A 57 -2.15 0.41 -0.05
N VAL A 58 -1.99 -0.91 -0.06
CA VAL A 58 -0.72 -1.56 -0.44
C VAL A 58 -0.38 -1.32 -1.91
N ARG A 59 -1.37 -1.38 -2.81
CA ARG A 59 -1.18 -1.06 -4.24
C ARG A 59 -0.77 0.38 -4.46
N LEU A 60 -1.44 1.32 -3.79
CA LEU A 60 -1.11 2.75 -3.86
C LEU A 60 0.31 3.01 -3.34
N LEU A 61 0.69 2.39 -2.22
CA LEU A 61 2.05 2.49 -1.67
C LEU A 61 3.08 2.00 -2.70
N SER A 62 2.87 0.82 -3.26
CA SER A 62 3.76 0.24 -4.26
C SER A 62 3.85 1.12 -5.51
N LEU A 63 2.71 1.60 -6.03
CA LEU A 63 2.66 2.50 -7.18
C LEU A 63 3.44 3.80 -6.93
N CYS A 64 3.21 4.46 -5.80
CA CYS A 64 3.92 5.70 -5.46
C CYS A 64 5.43 5.50 -5.40
N ASN A 65 5.87 4.41 -4.77
CA ASN A 65 7.30 4.10 -4.64
C ASN A 65 7.92 3.71 -5.99
N GLN A 66 7.19 3.01 -6.87
CA GLN A 66 7.60 2.75 -8.26
C GLN A 66 7.74 4.04 -9.07
N LEU A 67 6.74 4.92 -9.03
CA LEU A 67 6.78 6.20 -9.72
C LEU A 67 7.96 7.07 -9.24
N SER A 68 8.18 7.12 -7.92
CA SER A 68 9.32 7.83 -7.33
C SER A 68 10.66 7.22 -7.73
N ALA A 69 10.78 5.89 -7.77
CA ALA A 69 11.99 5.19 -8.23
C ALA A 69 12.28 5.45 -9.71
N CYS A 70 11.23 5.66 -10.51
CA CYS A 70 11.33 6.12 -11.90
C CYS A 70 11.54 7.64 -12.03
N THR A 71 11.96 8.33 -10.95
CA THR A 71 12.24 9.77 -10.92
C THR A 71 11.05 10.68 -11.27
N LYS A 72 9.81 10.16 -11.21
CA LYS A 72 8.61 10.95 -11.44
C LYS A 72 8.25 11.70 -10.16
N ARG A 73 7.77 12.94 -10.32
CA ARG A 73 7.26 13.73 -9.20
C ARG A 73 5.88 13.24 -8.79
N VAL A 74 5.76 12.66 -7.60
CA VAL A 74 4.50 12.10 -7.08
C VAL A 74 3.95 12.99 -5.97
N ARG A 75 2.66 13.32 -6.06
CA ARG A 75 1.91 14.07 -5.04
C ARG A 75 0.67 13.31 -4.62
N LEU A 76 0.49 13.11 -3.32
CA LEU A 76 -0.73 12.61 -2.71
C LEU A 76 -1.52 13.79 -2.16
N HIS A 77 -2.69 14.06 -2.73
CA HIS A 77 -3.60 15.12 -2.30
C HIS A 77 -4.77 14.49 -1.56
N PHE A 78 -4.78 14.63 -0.24
CA PHE A 78 -5.92 14.25 0.57
C PHE A 78 -6.89 15.43 0.69
N GLY A 79 -8.17 15.17 0.53
CA GLY A 79 -9.22 16.15 0.82
C GLY A 79 -9.17 16.59 2.28
N ASP A 80 -9.59 17.82 2.53
CA ASP A 80 -9.63 18.41 3.86
C ASP A 80 -10.45 17.54 4.83
N GLU A 81 -10.01 17.45 6.09
CA GLU A 81 -10.71 16.73 7.18
C GLU A 81 -10.82 15.19 7.02
N GLY A 82 -10.11 14.59 6.06
CA GLY A 82 -10.20 13.16 5.77
C GLY A 82 -9.64 12.23 6.86
N THR A 83 -10.46 11.28 7.32
CA THR A 83 -10.06 10.17 8.23
C THR A 83 -8.95 9.26 7.65
N ALA A 84 -8.76 9.29 6.32
CA ALA A 84 -7.80 8.45 5.62
C ALA A 84 -6.36 8.67 6.09
N ILE A 85 -5.91 9.92 6.33
CA ILE A 85 -4.54 10.18 6.79
C ILE A 85 -4.29 9.53 8.16
N GLY A 86 -5.21 9.68 9.10
CA GLY A 86 -5.08 9.11 10.44
C GLY A 86 -4.99 7.58 10.39
N TYR A 87 -5.85 6.95 9.59
CA TYR A 87 -5.82 5.50 9.38
C TYR A 87 -4.52 5.04 8.70
N LEU A 88 -4.11 5.67 7.60
CA LEU A 88 -2.86 5.37 6.89
C LEU A 88 -1.63 5.55 7.78
N ASN A 89 -1.62 6.56 8.65
CA ASN A 89 -0.55 6.76 9.63
C ASN A 89 -0.51 5.63 10.66
N ARG A 90 -1.68 5.16 11.13
CA ARG A 90 -1.77 4.03 12.06
C ARG A 90 -1.33 2.72 11.41
N MET A 91 -1.58 2.53 10.12
CA MET A 91 -1.10 1.36 9.37
C MET A 91 0.40 1.40 9.04
N GLY A 92 1.07 2.54 9.17
CA GLY A 92 2.49 2.69 8.82
C GLY A 92 2.73 2.99 7.34
N PHE A 93 1.69 3.37 6.58
CA PHE A 93 1.80 3.72 5.17
C PHE A 93 2.86 4.81 4.92
N PHE A 94 2.83 5.88 5.72
CA PHE A 94 3.77 6.98 5.58
C PHE A 94 5.19 6.61 6.04
N ASP A 95 5.37 5.59 6.88
CA ASP A 95 6.70 5.13 7.25
C ASP A 95 7.39 4.42 6.07
N GLN A 96 6.60 3.76 5.23
CA GLN A 96 7.06 3.02 4.06
C GLN A 96 7.05 3.84 2.76
N LEU A 97 6.35 4.98 2.75
CA LEU A 97 6.25 5.85 1.57
C LEU A 97 7.57 6.58 1.33
N ALA A 98 8.11 6.46 0.11
CA ALA A 98 9.34 7.12 -0.29
C ALA A 98 9.34 8.60 0.09
N THR A 99 10.46 9.09 0.63
CA THR A 99 10.59 10.45 1.18
C THR A 99 10.40 11.54 0.14
N ALA A 100 10.68 11.24 -1.13
CA ALA A 100 10.47 12.15 -2.25
C ALA A 100 8.98 12.31 -2.66
N VAL A 101 8.08 11.45 -2.16
CA VAL A 101 6.64 11.59 -2.41
C VAL A 101 6.09 12.70 -1.54
N GLU A 102 5.53 13.71 -2.19
CA GLU A 102 4.88 14.86 -1.56
C GLU A 102 3.49 14.45 -1.03
N VAL A 103 3.18 14.84 0.20
CA VAL A 103 1.89 14.55 0.85
C VAL A 103 1.24 15.87 1.26
N HIS A 104 0.03 16.11 0.79
CA HIS A 104 -0.76 17.30 1.11
C HIS A 104 -1.99 16.92 1.96
N PRO A 105 -2.29 17.64 3.05
CA PRO A 105 -1.65 18.91 3.48
C PRO A 105 -0.25 18.75 4.09
N GLY A 106 0.12 17.55 4.54
CA GLY A 106 1.45 17.27 5.05
C GLY A 106 1.61 15.80 5.45
N ARG A 107 2.85 15.31 5.42
CA ARG A 107 3.19 14.01 6.02
C ARG A 107 3.01 14.10 7.55
N PRO A 108 2.44 13.08 8.22
CA PRO A 108 2.37 13.07 9.68
C PRO A 108 3.76 13.23 10.31
N VAL A 109 3.85 14.06 11.35
CA VAL A 109 5.11 14.34 12.07
C VAL A 109 5.59 13.11 12.86
N PHE A 110 4.64 12.32 13.37
CA PHE A 110 4.93 11.13 14.15
C PHE A 110 4.31 9.88 13.52
N SER A 111 5.08 8.79 13.52
CA SER A 111 4.61 7.48 13.07
C SER A 111 3.57 6.93 14.05
N GLY A 112 2.31 6.90 13.59
CA GLY A 112 1.21 6.29 14.34
C GLY A 112 1.39 4.77 14.49
N ALA A 113 2.04 4.11 13.53
CA ALA A 113 2.36 2.70 13.62
C ALA A 113 3.41 2.42 14.70
N THR A 114 4.49 3.21 14.76
CA THR A 114 5.56 3.02 15.76
C THR A 114 5.04 3.23 17.19
N ILE A 115 4.26 4.28 17.42
CA ILE A 115 3.75 4.62 18.77
C ILE A 115 2.82 3.53 19.33
N HIS A 116 2.05 2.90 18.46
CA HIS A 116 0.98 2.00 18.87
C HIS A 116 1.16 0.57 18.33
N ARG A 117 2.39 0.20 17.97
CA ARG A 117 2.68 -1.07 17.29
C ARG A 117 2.13 -2.26 18.07
N GLY A 118 1.32 -3.10 17.42
CA GLY A 118 0.76 -4.32 18.04
C GLY A 118 -0.24 -4.09 19.18
N SER A 119 -0.61 -2.83 19.48
CA SER A 119 -1.55 -2.49 20.56
C SER A 119 -3.02 -2.69 20.18
N ASN A 120 -3.33 -2.86 18.89
CA ASN A 120 -4.68 -3.09 18.40
C ASN A 120 -4.73 -4.33 17.50
N LYS A 121 -5.33 -5.41 18.01
CA LYS A 121 -5.47 -6.70 17.31
C LYS A 121 -6.42 -6.65 16.09
N GLY A 122 -7.16 -5.56 15.91
CA GLY A 122 -8.06 -5.33 14.77
C GLY A 122 -7.60 -4.24 13.81
N LEU A 123 -6.41 -3.66 14.01
CA LEU A 123 -5.82 -2.70 13.08
C LEU A 123 -4.79 -3.41 12.21
N VAL A 124 -4.79 -3.05 10.92
CA VAL A 124 -3.85 -3.61 9.96
C VAL A 124 -2.54 -2.83 9.91
N GLU A 125 -1.39 -3.46 10.06
CA GLU A 125 -0.06 -2.82 10.00
C GLU A 125 0.75 -3.30 8.78
N ILE A 126 1.38 -2.36 8.07
CA ILE A 126 2.20 -2.64 6.88
C ILE A 126 3.63 -2.98 7.32
N GLU A 127 4.08 -4.17 6.95
CA GLU A 127 5.46 -4.61 7.07
C GLU A 127 6.13 -4.67 5.70
N ARG A 128 7.33 -4.10 5.63
CA ARG A 128 8.15 -4.11 4.41
C ARG A 128 9.19 -5.23 4.44
N PHE A 129 9.50 -5.76 3.26
CA PHE A 129 10.58 -6.71 3.06
C PHE A 129 11.05 -6.70 1.61
N ASN A 130 12.31 -7.07 1.39
CA ASN A 130 12.91 -7.21 0.07
C ASN A 130 14.11 -8.17 0.17
N ARG A 131 14.82 -8.41 -0.93
CA ARG A 131 15.99 -9.31 -0.95
C ARG A 131 17.09 -8.93 0.07
N SER A 132 17.31 -7.65 0.30
CA SER A 132 18.32 -7.11 1.22
C SER A 132 17.81 -6.95 2.66
N VAL A 133 16.50 -6.88 2.86
CA VAL A 133 15.84 -6.70 4.15
C VAL A 133 14.80 -7.82 4.31
N PRO A 134 15.16 -8.94 4.96
CA PRO A 134 14.24 -10.06 5.10
C PRO A 134 13.00 -9.66 5.89
N ALA A 135 11.88 -10.33 5.60
CA ALA A 135 10.68 -10.21 6.42
C ALA A 135 10.95 -10.63 7.87
N ASP A 136 10.21 -10.04 8.80
CA ASP A 136 10.19 -10.49 10.19
C ASP A 136 9.79 -11.97 10.22
N ARG A 137 10.55 -12.80 10.94
CA ARG A 137 10.27 -14.24 11.07
C ARG A 137 8.90 -14.53 11.69
N THR A 138 8.33 -13.56 12.40
CA THR A 138 7.00 -13.63 13.02
C THR A 138 5.87 -13.17 12.10
N LEU A 139 6.16 -12.59 10.92
CA LEU A 139 5.15 -12.08 9.99
C LEU A 139 4.18 -13.17 9.52
N ALA A 140 4.70 -14.26 8.95
CA ALA A 140 3.86 -15.38 8.48
C ALA A 140 3.05 -16.04 9.63
N PRO A 141 3.64 -16.33 10.81
CA PRO A 141 2.87 -16.76 11.98
C PRO A 141 1.75 -15.81 12.38
N ARG A 142 2.01 -14.50 12.43
CA ARG A 142 0.99 -13.49 12.79
C ARG A 142 -0.13 -13.40 11.76
N LEU A 143 0.18 -13.58 10.47
CA LEU A 143 -0.82 -13.58 9.40
C LEU A 143 -1.73 -14.80 9.52
N ALA A 144 -1.15 -15.98 9.74
CA ALA A 144 -1.87 -17.22 9.96
C ALA A 144 -2.78 -17.15 11.21
N GLU A 145 -2.27 -16.61 12.31
CA GLU A 145 -3.05 -16.42 13.54
C GLU A 145 -4.25 -15.48 13.30
N THR A 146 -4.07 -14.45 12.47
CA THR A 146 -5.14 -13.51 12.10
C THR A 146 -6.26 -14.21 11.33
N VAL A 147 -5.91 -15.08 10.38
CA VAL A 147 -6.90 -15.92 9.67
C VAL A 147 -7.63 -16.85 10.64
N LYS A 148 -6.90 -17.51 11.56
CA LYS A 148 -7.50 -18.37 12.59
C LYS A 148 -8.51 -17.62 13.46
N ARG A 149 -8.17 -16.40 13.91
CA ARG A 149 -9.09 -15.55 14.69
C ARG A 149 -10.36 -15.23 13.89
N GLY A 150 -10.22 -14.88 12.61
CA GLY A 150 -11.35 -14.65 11.70
C GLY A 150 -12.22 -15.90 11.48
N CYS A 151 -11.63 -17.08 11.58
CA CYS A 151 -12.30 -18.38 11.46
C CYS A 151 -12.66 -19.02 12.82
N SER A 152 -12.74 -18.24 13.90
CA SER A 152 -12.88 -18.76 15.27
C SER A 152 -14.07 -19.71 15.50
N GLY A 153 -15.15 -19.55 14.72
CA GLY A 153 -16.35 -20.41 14.77
C GLY A 153 -16.27 -21.71 13.97
N ARG A 154 -15.14 -22.00 13.29
CA ARG A 154 -14.96 -23.22 12.49
C ARG A 154 -14.23 -24.31 13.28
N ALA A 155 -14.64 -25.57 13.07
CA ALA A 155 -14.01 -26.74 13.68
C ALA A 155 -12.60 -27.02 13.14
N ASP A 156 -12.32 -26.63 11.89
CA ASP A 156 -11.05 -26.84 11.18
C ASP A 156 -10.06 -25.67 11.30
N ARG A 157 -10.30 -24.72 12.21
CA ARG A 157 -9.51 -23.47 12.34
C ARG A 157 -8.00 -23.67 12.52
N ASP A 158 -7.58 -24.73 13.20
CA ASP A 158 -6.15 -25.03 13.42
C ASP A 158 -5.48 -25.58 12.14
N ALA A 159 -6.25 -26.33 11.33
CA ALA A 159 -5.80 -26.77 10.02
C ALA A 159 -5.73 -25.57 9.04
N ILE A 160 -6.69 -24.64 9.11
CA ILE A 160 -6.68 -23.39 8.35
C ILE A 160 -5.48 -22.53 8.72
N GLU A 161 -5.15 -22.40 10.01
CA GLU A 161 -3.95 -21.69 10.46
C GLU A 161 -2.69 -22.28 9.85
N SER A 162 -2.52 -23.60 9.95
CA SER A 162 -1.34 -24.30 9.42
C SER A 162 -1.21 -24.13 7.91
N ALA A 163 -2.32 -24.28 7.17
CA ALA A 163 -2.34 -24.05 5.73
C ALA A 163 -2.03 -22.59 5.36
N SER A 164 -2.58 -21.64 6.11
CA SER A 164 -2.34 -20.20 5.91
C SER A 164 -0.88 -19.85 6.17
N PHE A 165 -0.28 -20.39 7.24
CA PHE A 165 1.14 -20.22 7.54
C PHE A 165 2.02 -20.69 6.38
N SER A 166 1.75 -21.89 5.83
CA SER A 166 2.48 -22.38 4.66
C SER A 166 2.32 -21.44 3.47
N ILE A 167 1.09 -21.05 3.12
CA ILE A 167 0.84 -20.14 1.98
C ILE A 167 1.59 -18.82 2.15
N PHE A 168 1.48 -18.18 3.31
CA PHE A 168 2.13 -16.89 3.54
C PHE A 168 3.65 -17.01 3.57
N SER A 169 4.20 -18.07 4.17
CA SER A 169 5.65 -18.31 4.19
C SER A 169 6.20 -18.49 2.78
N GLU A 170 5.51 -19.26 1.93
CA GLU A 170 5.91 -19.47 0.54
C GLU A 170 5.80 -18.20 -0.30
N LEU A 171 4.73 -17.41 -0.14
CA LEU A 171 4.57 -16.14 -0.86
C LEU A 171 5.66 -15.13 -0.47
N ILE A 172 5.94 -15.00 0.83
CA ILE A 172 6.98 -14.11 1.35
C ILE A 172 8.38 -14.60 0.91
N GLY A 173 8.64 -15.90 1.03
CA GLY A 173 9.88 -16.54 0.59
C GLY A 173 10.14 -16.31 -0.89
N ASN A 174 9.14 -16.53 -1.74
CA ASN A 174 9.25 -16.30 -3.19
C ASN A 174 9.63 -14.86 -3.52
N VAL A 175 9.02 -13.88 -2.86
CA VAL A 175 9.38 -12.47 -3.08
C VAL A 175 10.81 -12.19 -2.62
N TYR A 176 11.22 -12.70 -1.45
CA TYR A 176 12.57 -12.52 -0.91
C TYR A 176 13.64 -13.15 -1.83
N GLU A 177 13.41 -14.38 -2.27
CA GLU A 177 14.39 -15.19 -3.00
C GLU A 177 14.42 -14.87 -4.49
N HIS A 178 13.27 -14.52 -5.08
CA HIS A 178 13.10 -14.49 -6.53
C HIS A 178 12.62 -13.16 -7.13
N SER A 179 12.16 -12.18 -6.34
CA SER A 179 11.59 -10.96 -6.96
C SER A 179 12.58 -10.18 -7.82
N GLY A 180 13.86 -10.12 -7.42
CA GLY A 180 14.89 -9.31 -8.08
C GLY A 180 14.58 -7.80 -8.13
N SER A 181 13.53 -7.35 -7.44
CA SER A 181 13.04 -5.97 -7.47
C SER A 181 13.92 -5.07 -6.61
N ALA A 182 14.23 -3.87 -7.12
CA ALA A 182 14.87 -2.80 -6.35
C ALA A 182 13.88 -2.06 -5.42
N ILE A 183 12.60 -2.39 -5.51
CA ILE A 183 11.51 -1.78 -4.74
C ILE A 183 11.01 -2.81 -3.72
N ASP A 184 10.71 -2.32 -2.52
CA ASP A 184 10.21 -3.12 -1.41
C ASP A 184 8.87 -3.78 -1.73
N ALA A 185 8.70 -4.98 -1.19
CA ALA A 185 7.41 -5.65 -1.06
C ALA A 185 6.79 -5.36 0.30
N TYR A 186 5.49 -5.56 0.37
CA TYR A 186 4.69 -5.22 1.54
C TYR A 186 3.71 -6.33 1.87
N ALA A 187 3.60 -6.65 3.16
CA ALA A 187 2.50 -7.43 3.72
C ALA A 187 1.75 -6.55 4.71
N ALA A 188 0.44 -6.75 4.80
CA ALA A 188 -0.41 -6.00 5.72
C ALA A 188 -1.15 -7.00 6.61
N LEU A 189 -0.97 -6.84 7.93
CA LEU A 189 -1.41 -7.73 9.01
C LEU A 189 -2.60 -7.17 9.76
#